data_AF-A0A248LBN4-F1
#
_entry.id   AF-A0A248LBN4-F1
#
_cell.length_a   1.000
_cell.length_b   1.000
_cell.length_c   1.000
_cell.angle_alpha   90.00
_cell.angle_beta   90.00
_cell.angle_gamma   90.00
#
_symmetry.space_group_name_H-M   'P 1'
#
loop_
_entity.id
_entity.type
_entity.pdbx_description
1 polymer ?
#
loop_
_entity_poly.entity_id
_entity_poly.type
_entity_poly.pdbx_seq_one_letter_code
_entity_poly.pdbx_strand_id
1 'polypeptide(L)' 'MKKRLHSSITSIVLLTGLAFAVAISLVFVQRHLNTVQIESIVEQADERGLGYELVIHEPITNSYSFRAFEQD' A
#
# COMPACT_ATOMS: atom_id res chain seq x y z
N MET A 1 -5.11 -34.57 -28.65
CA MET A 1 -4.61 -33.18 -28.48
C MET A 1 -5.50 -32.29 -27.59
N LYS A 2 -6.84 -32.36 -27.64
CA LYS A 2 -7.74 -31.52 -26.81
C LYS A 2 -7.51 -31.57 -25.28
N LYS A 3 -7.23 -32.74 -24.69
CA LYS A 3 -6.99 -32.88 -23.23
C LYS A 3 -5.73 -32.14 -22.73
N ARG A 4 -4.65 -32.09 -23.53
CA ARG A 4 -3.42 -31.35 -23.19
C ARG A 4 -3.65 -29.84 -23.18
N LEU A 5 -4.43 -29.33 -24.14
CA LEU A 5 -4.72 -27.92 -24.27
C LEU A 5 -5.55 -27.39 -23.08
N HIS A 6 -6.59 -28.13 -22.66
CA HIS A 6 -7.38 -27.74 -21.48
C HIS A 6 -6.56 -27.72 -20.19
N SER A 7 -5.68 -28.71 -19.99
CA SER A 7 -4.79 -28.75 -18.81
C SER A 7 -3.85 -27.53 -18.76
N SER A 8 -3.30 -27.11 -19.89
CA SER A 8 -2.42 -25.93 -19.95
C SER A 8 -3.18 -24.62 -19.70
N ILE A 9 -4.40 -24.49 -20.24
CA ILE A 9 -5.24 -23.30 -20.01
C ILE A 9 -5.60 -23.16 -18.52
N THR A 10 -5.99 -24.26 -17.86
CA THR A 10 -6.27 -24.23 -16.42
C THR A 10 -5.06 -23.79 -15.61
N SER A 11 -3.86 -24.29 -15.91
CA SER A 11 -2.62 -23.88 -15.24
C SER A 11 -2.32 -22.39 -15.42
N ILE A 12 -2.53 -21.85 -16.63
CA ILE A 12 -2.34 -20.42 -16.90
C ILE A 12 -3.32 -19.59 -16.07
N VAL A 13 -4.61 -19.94 -16.08
CA VAL A 13 -5.64 -19.23 -15.30
C VAL A 13 -5.30 -19.22 -13.80
N LEU A 14 -4.83 -20.35 -13.26
CA LEU A 14 -4.43 -20.44 -11.86
C LEU A 14 -3.22 -19.56 -11.54
N LEU A 15 -2.19 -19.58 -12.39
CA LEU A 15 -1.00 -18.74 -12.23
C LEU A 15 -1.34 -17.25 -12.31
N THR A 16 -2.18 -16.85 -13.26
CA THR A 16 -2.63 -15.47 -13.39
C THR A 16 -3.45 -15.04 -12.17
N GLY A 17 -4.36 -15.90 -11.69
CA GLY A 17 -5.14 -15.63 -10.48
C GLY A 17 -4.25 -15.47 -9.25
N LEU A 18 -3.22 -16.32 -9.09
CA LEU A 18 -2.25 -16.22 -8.01
C LEU A 18 -1.45 -14.92 -8.09
N ALA A 19 -0.94 -14.56 -9.27
CA ALA A 19 -0.20 -13.32 -9.48
C ALA A 19 -1.04 -12.09 -9.13
N PHE A 20 -2.33 -12.10 -9.50
CA PHE A 20 -3.26 -11.03 -9.15
C PHE A 20 -3.52 -10.95 -7.64
N ALA A 21 -3.72 -12.09 -6.98
CA ALA A 21 -3.88 -12.13 -5.52
C ALA A 21 -2.63 -11.60 -4.78
N VAL A 22 -1.43 -11.94 -5.27
CA VAL A 22 -0.16 -11.41 -4.73
C VAL A 22 -0.09 -9.89 -4.92
N ALA A 23 -0.44 -9.38 -6.10
CA ALA A 23 -0.42 -7.93 -6.37
C ALA A 23 -1.37 -7.17 -5.43
N ILE A 24 -2.59 -7.67 -5.21
CA ILE A 24 -3.54 -7.08 -4.26
C ILE A 24 -2.95 -7.09 -2.83
N SER A 25 -2.35 -8.22 -2.44
CA SER A 25 -1.76 -8.36 -1.10
C SER A 25 -0.62 -7.36 -0.88
N LEU A 26 0.22 -7.13 -1.88
CA LEU A 26 1.29 -6.14 -1.81
C LEU A 26 0.75 -4.71 -1.64
N VAL A 27 -0.29 -4.35 -2.38
CA VAL A 27 -0.96 -3.04 -2.24
C VAL A 27 -1.54 -2.87 -0.84
N PHE A 28 -2.17 -3.92 -0.31
CA PHE A 28 -2.74 -3.89 1.05
C PHE A 28 -1.66 -3.73 2.11
N VAL A 29 -0.56 -4.48 2.02
CA VAL A 29 0.58 -4.36 2.93
C VAL A 29 1.17 -2.96 2.87
N GLN A 30 1.41 -2.44 1.67
CA GLN A 30 1.94 -1.09 1.49
C GLN A 30 1.03 -0.03 2.11
N ARG A 31 -0.28 -0.13 1.87
CA ARG A 31 -1.28 0.76 2.48
C ARG A 31 -1.23 0.69 4.00
N HIS A 32 -1.22 -0.51 4.56
CA HIS A 32 -1.19 -0.70 6.01
C HIS A 32 0.07 -0.09 6.64
N LEU A 33 1.25 -0.36 6.08
CA LEU A 33 2.51 0.19 6.56
C LEU A 33 2.53 1.73 6.46
N ASN A 34 2.02 2.30 5.37
CA ASN A 34 1.95 3.75 5.21
C ASN A 34 1.01 4.39 6.24
N THR A 35 -0.16 3.78 6.49
CA THR A 35 -1.08 4.26 7.52
C THR A 35 -0.42 4.29 8.89
N VAL A 36 0.22 3.19 9.31
CA VAL A 36 0.88 3.10 10.61
C VAL A 36 2.02 4.13 10.74
N GLN A 37 2.77 4.36 9.66
CA GLN A 37 3.82 5.39 9.66
C GLN A 37 3.24 6.80 9.78
N ILE A 38 2.18 7.12 9.05
CA ILE A 38 1.49 8.42 9.14
C ILE A 38 0.98 8.67 10.56
N GLU A 39 0.31 7.69 11.16
CA GLU A 39 -0.17 7.79 12.55
C GLU A 39 0.99 8.08 13.50
N SER A 40 2.10 7.33 13.38
CA SER A 40 3.26 7.49 14.25
C SER A 40 3.98 8.84 14.09
N ILE A 41 4.12 9.37 12.86
CA ILE A 41 4.79 10.66 12.65
C ILE A 41 3.90 11.86 13.04
N VAL A 42 2.58 11.71 12.90
CA VAL A 42 1.62 12.72 13.37
C VAL A 42 1.61 12.77 14.89
N GLU A 43 1.51 11.62 15.56
CA GLU A 43 1.58 11.53 17.02
C GLU A 43 2.87 12.14 17.55
N GLN A 44 4.02 11.82 16.95
CA GLN A 44 5.30 12.43 17.33
C GLN A 44 5.38 13.94 17.12
N ALA A 45 4.70 14.48 16.10
CA ALA A 45 4.65 15.92 15.87
C ALA A 45 3.76 16.61 16.91
N ASP A 46 2.60 16.01 17.21
CA ASP A 46 1.67 16.47 18.25
C ASP A 46 2.34 16.47 19.64
N GLU A 47 3.04 15.38 20.00
CA GLU A 47 3.77 15.27 21.27
C GLU A 47 4.87 16.32 21.44
N ARG A 48 5.48 16.75 20.33
CA ARG A 48 6.53 17.76 20.31
C ARG A 48 5.99 19.18 20.15
N GLY A 49 4.68 19.35 20.02
CA GLY A 49 4.05 20.64 19.76
C GLY A 49 4.44 21.25 18.42
N LEU A 50 4.79 20.41 17.43
CA LEU A 50 5.17 20.86 16.09
C LEU A 50 3.93 21.02 15.22
N GLY A 51 3.93 22.07 14.38
CA GLY A 51 3.02 22.12 13.24
C GLY A 51 3.44 21.11 12.18
N TYR A 52 2.49 20.57 11.43
CA TYR A 52 2.80 19.68 10.32
C TYR A 52 1.87 19.86 9.12
N GLU A 53 2.40 19.51 7.96
CA GLU A 53 1.66 19.36 6.70
C GLU A 53 1.77 17.90 6.26
N LEU A 54 0.61 17.26 6.05
CA LEU A 54 0.49 15.91 5.53
C LEU A 54 -0.27 15.95 4.20
N VAL A 55 0.37 15.51 3.12
CA VAL A 55 -0.23 15.44 1.78
C VAL A 55 -0.30 13.98 1.35
N ILE A 56 -1.51 13.50 1.05
CA ILE A 56 -1.74 12.17 0.49
C ILE A 56 -1.78 12.27 -1.04
N HIS A 57 -0.84 11.60 -1.70
CA HIS A 57 -0.70 11.62 -3.16
C HIS A 57 -1.51 10.52 -3.85
N GLU A 58 -1.55 9.33 -3.25
CA GLU A 58 -2.24 8.16 -3.82
C GLU A 58 -3.13 7.51 -2.76
N PRO A 59 -4.48 7.61 -2.88
CA PRO A 59 -5.40 7.10 -1.87
C PRO A 59 -5.45 5.59 -1.79
N ILE A 60 -4.99 4.83 -2.81
CA ILE A 60 -5.01 3.36 -2.76
C ILE A 60 -3.93 2.83 -1.82
N THR A 61 -2.70 3.31 -1.97
CA THR A 61 -1.54 2.90 -1.17
C THR A 61 -1.30 3.79 0.04
N ASN A 62 -2.08 4.86 0.22
CA ASN A 62 -1.79 5.93 1.18
C ASN A 62 -0.37 6.48 1.02
N SER A 63 0.12 6.62 -0.22
CA SER A 63 1.40 7.28 -0.46
C SER A 63 1.31 8.74 -0.01
N TYR A 64 2.31 9.21 0.72
CA TYR A 64 2.24 10.49 1.40
C TYR A 64 3.56 11.26 1.40
N SER A 65 3.48 12.55 1.69
CA SER A 65 4.60 13.39 2.08
C SER A 65 4.26 14.09 3.38
N PHE A 66 5.25 14.19 4.26
CA PHE A 66 5.10 14.76 5.58
C PHE A 66 6.20 15.81 5.82
N ARG A 67 5.80 16.97 6.31
CA ARG A 67 6.71 18.05 6.69
C ARG A 67 6.29 18.62 8.04
N ALA A 68 7.17 18.50 9.03
CA ALA A 68 7.01 19.16 10.33
C ALA A 68 7.75 20.50 10.35
N PHE A 69 7.26 21.45 11.15
CA PHE A 69 7.84 22.77 11.36
C PHE A 69 7.52 23.27 12.78
N GLU A 70 8.38 24.15 13.31
CA GLU A 70 8.13 24.81 14.59
C GLU A 70 6.94 25.78 14.44
N GLN A 71 6.05 25.82 15.43
CA GLN A 71 5.02 26.85 15.51
C GLN A 71 5.65 28.11 16.10
N ASP A 72 5.68 29.21 15.33
CA ASP A 72 6.06 30.55 15.78
C ASP A 72 5.02 31.16 16.74
#